data_AF-A0A562RI17-F1
#
_entry.id   AF-A0A562RI17-F1
#
_cell.length_a   1.000
_cell.length_b   1.000
_cell.length_c   1.000
_cell.angle_alpha   90.00
_cell.angle_beta   90.00
_cell.angle_gamma   90.00
#
_symmetry.space_group_name_H-M   'P 1'
#
loop_
_entity.id
_entity.type
_entity.pdbx_description
1 polymer ?
#
loop_
_entity_poly.entity_id
_entity_poly.type
_entity_poly.pdbx_seq_one_letter_code
_entity_poly.pdbx_strand_id
1 'polypeptide(L)'
;MRNRLILNCFSMNVVSHIYHGLWRHPDSTQMHFDKLSTWIELTKLLEQGCFDALFLADVIGIDPAYKDRGTPTLGKACRSPATIPPRSPRY
;
A
#
# COMPACT_ATOMS: atom_id res chain seq x y z
N MET A 1 -6.02 6.80 -33.07
CA MET A 1 -5.96 5.62 -32.18
C MET A 1 -4.63 5.66 -31.42
N ARG A 2 -4.61 5.36 -30.11
CA ARG A 2 -3.35 5.25 -29.37
C ARG A 2 -2.70 3.91 -29.69
N ASN A 3 -1.47 3.93 -30.18
CA ASN A 3 -0.73 2.74 -30.65
C ASN A 3 0.38 2.31 -29.68
N ARG A 4 0.24 2.66 -28.40
CA ARG A 4 1.17 2.30 -27.32
C ARG A 4 0.38 1.80 -26.11
N LEU A 5 0.99 0.92 -25.33
CA LEU A 5 0.43 0.49 -24.04
C LEU A 5 0.35 1.68 -23.08
N ILE A 6 -0.71 1.66 -22.26
CA ILE A 6 -0.88 2.60 -21.16
C ILE A 6 -0.38 1.92 -19.89
N LEU A 7 0.58 2.55 -19.22
CA LEU A 7 1.20 2.01 -18.01
C LEU A 7 0.79 2.85 -16.81
N ASN A 8 -0.02 2.25 -15.93
CA ASN A 8 -0.41 2.86 -14.68
C ASN A 8 0.25 2.13 -13.51
N CYS A 9 0.81 2.90 -12.58
CA CYS A 9 1.27 2.34 -11.31
C CYS A 9 0.07 2.16 -10.39
N PHE A 10 -0.18 0.93 -9.95
CA PHE A 10 -1.30 0.64 -9.07
C PHE A 10 -0.87 0.63 -7.60
N SER A 11 -1.36 1.59 -6.82
CA SER A 11 -1.04 1.71 -5.39
C SER A 11 -2.28 2.03 -4.55
N MET A 12 -2.12 2.02 -3.24
CA MET A 12 -3.16 2.34 -2.25
C MET A 12 -2.47 2.87 -1.00
N ASN A 13 -3.13 3.80 -0.30
CA ASN A 13 -2.61 4.39 0.93
C ASN A 13 -2.70 3.43 2.14
N VAL A 14 -1.98 2.32 2.07
CA VAL A 14 -2.02 1.25 3.08
C VAL A 14 -0.67 0.51 3.11
N VAL A 15 -0.33 -0.09 4.24
CA VAL A 15 0.87 -0.94 4.39
C VAL A 15 0.86 -2.15 3.45
N SER A 16 -0.30 -2.73 3.16
CA SER A 16 -0.37 -3.95 2.36
C SER A 16 -1.57 -3.95 1.41
N HIS A 17 -1.27 -3.76 0.13
CA HIS A 17 -2.27 -3.63 -0.93
C HIS A 17 -2.61 -4.97 -1.59
N ILE A 18 -1.71 -5.53 -2.42
CA ILE A 18 -1.93 -6.78 -3.16
C ILE A 18 -1.21 -7.97 -2.53
N TYR A 19 0.08 -7.82 -2.22
CA TYR A 19 0.90 -8.89 -1.66
C TYR A 19 1.03 -8.74 -0.14
N HIS A 20 0.32 -9.59 0.59
CA HIS A 20 0.30 -9.57 2.05
C HIS A 20 1.62 -10.08 2.65
N GLY A 21 2.14 -9.34 3.62
CA GLY A 21 3.39 -9.64 4.33
C GLY A 21 4.67 -9.08 3.69
N LEU A 22 4.62 -8.57 2.45
CA LEU A 22 5.81 -8.04 1.76
C LEU A 22 6.38 -6.77 2.41
N TRP A 23 5.58 -6.09 3.24
CA TRP A 23 6.02 -4.97 4.07
C TRP A 23 7.16 -5.33 5.04
N ARG A 24 7.36 -6.62 5.33
CA ARG A 24 8.45 -7.12 6.19
C ARG A 24 9.77 -7.31 5.46
N HIS A 25 9.78 -7.25 4.13
CA HIS A 25 11.01 -7.37 3.36
C HIS A 25 11.94 -6.19 3.70
N PRO A 26 13.25 -6.40 3.91
CA PRO A 26 14.18 -5.33 4.31
C PRO A 26 14.17 -4.14 3.35
N ASP A 27 13.97 -4.40 2.05
CA ASP A 27 13.92 -3.34 1.02
C ASP A 27 12.53 -2.71 0.84
N SER A 28 11.54 -3.11 1.64
CA SER A 28 10.18 -2.59 1.52
C SER A 28 10.04 -1.23 2.20
N THR A 29 9.50 -0.27 1.47
CA THR A 29 9.15 1.06 1.99
C THR A 29 7.66 1.19 2.35
N GLN A 30 6.89 0.09 2.28
CA GLN A 30 5.44 0.10 2.46
C GLN A 30 4.97 0.59 3.84
N MET A 31 5.83 0.47 4.87
CA MET A 31 5.56 1.00 6.21
C MET A 31 5.54 2.53 6.28
N HIS A 32 6.03 3.22 5.24
CA HIS A 32 6.10 4.69 5.16
C HIS A 32 4.95 5.29 4.33
N PHE A 33 3.86 4.56 4.12
CA PHE A 33 2.70 5.02 3.35
C PHE A 33 2.10 6.34 3.89
N ASP A 34 2.27 6.62 5.19
CA ASP A 34 1.82 7.82 5.87
C ASP A 34 2.71 9.05 5.64
N LYS A 35 3.89 8.88 5.02
CA LYS A 35 4.82 9.97 4.72
C LYS A 35 4.57 10.54 3.33
N LEU A 36 4.40 11.86 3.24
CA LEU A 36 4.28 12.56 1.95
C LEU A 36 5.49 12.34 1.04
N SER A 37 6.70 12.25 1.63
CA SER A 37 7.94 12.01 0.86
C SER A 37 7.89 10.72 0.04
N THR A 38 7.29 9.65 0.59
CA THR A 38 7.10 8.37 -0.11
C THR A 38 6.37 8.54 -1.43
N TRP A 39 5.29 9.34 -1.42
CA TRP A 39 4.47 9.59 -2.60
C TRP A 39 5.15 10.53 -3.60
N ILE A 40 5.90 11.52 -3.11
CA ILE A 40 6.70 12.42 -3.96
C ILE A 40 7.79 11.63 -4.69
N GLU A 41 8.54 10.80 -3.98
CA GLU A 41 9.61 9.97 -4.55
C GLU A 41 9.06 8.95 -5.56
N LEU A 42 7.94 8.30 -5.24
CA LEU A 42 7.24 7.41 -6.17
C LEU A 42 6.85 8.16 -7.44
N THR A 43 6.23 9.33 -7.32
CA THR A 43 5.77 10.10 -8.50
C THR A 43 6.94 10.49 -9.40
N LYS A 44 8.05 10.97 -8.81
CA LYS A 44 9.28 11.28 -9.56
C LYS A 44 9.84 10.06 -10.31
N LEU A 45 9.82 8.88 -9.68
CA LEU A 45 10.26 7.63 -10.31
C LEU A 45 9.35 7.24 -11.48
N LEU A 46 8.03 7.40 -11.32
CA LEU A 46 7.05 7.09 -12.38
C LEU A 46 7.19 8.04 -13.57
N GLU A 47 7.44 9.33 -13.33
CA GLU A 47 7.72 10.31 -14.38
C GLU A 47 8.99 9.96 -15.15
N GLN A 48 10.08 9.56 -14.45
CA GLN A 48 11.31 9.08 -15.09
C GLN A 48 11.10 7.80 -15.91
N GLY A 49 10.19 6.94 -15.48
CA GLY A 49 9.80 5.71 -16.17
C GLY A 49 8.76 5.89 -17.28
N CYS A 50 8.34 7.12 -17.58
CA CYS A 50 7.30 7.43 -18.57
C CYS A 50 5.95 6.71 -18.32
N PHE A 51 5.59 6.49 -17.06
CA PHE A 51 4.25 6.00 -16.70
C PHE A 51 3.19 7.05 -17.04
N ASP A 52 2.02 6.58 -17.44
CA ASP A 52 0.89 7.45 -17.81
C ASP A 52 0.17 8.02 -16.59
N ALA A 53 0.05 7.23 -15.52
CA ALA A 53 -0.60 7.66 -14.29
C ALA A 53 -0.18 6.84 -13.06
N LEU A 54 -0.36 7.46 -11.89
CA LEU A 54 -0.47 6.79 -10.61
C LEU A 54 -1.96 6.57 -10.29
N PHE A 55 -2.38 5.31 -10.19
CA PHE A 55 -3.76 4.93 -9.86
C PHE A 55 -3.83 4.50 -8.39
N LEU A 56 -4.55 5.29 -7.58
CA LEU A 56 -4.73 5.07 -6.14
C LEU A 56 -6.10 4.46 -5.85
N ALA A 57 -6.13 3.21 -5.39
CA ALA A 57 -7.34 2.63 -4.84
C ALA A 57 -7.56 3.07 -3.39
N ASP A 58 -8.80 2.93 -2.91
CA ASP A 58 -9.16 3.18 -1.52
C ASP A 58 -10.33 2.28 -1.06
N VAL A 59 -10.41 2.05 0.25
CA VAL A 59 -11.50 1.32 0.92
C VAL A 59 -11.80 1.98 2.28
N ILE A 60 -13.08 2.20 2.57
CA ILE A 60 -13.51 2.80 3.85
C ILE A 60 -13.68 1.73 4.96
N GLY A 61 -13.84 0.45 4.58
CA GLY A 61 -14.11 -0.66 5.49
C GLY A 61 -12.93 -1.61 5.72
N ILE A 62 -13.01 -2.40 6.79
CA ILE A 62 -12.11 -3.55 7.05
C ILE A 62 -12.72 -4.79 6.41
N ASP A 63 -11.89 -5.61 5.77
CA ASP A 63 -12.30 -6.90 5.23
C ASP A 63 -12.88 -7.81 6.34
N PRO A 64 -14.19 -8.17 6.29
CA PRO A 64 -14.83 -8.96 7.31
C PRO A 64 -14.33 -10.41 7.36
N ALA A 65 -13.70 -10.93 6.29
CA ALA A 65 -13.11 -12.28 6.30
C ALA A 65 -11.97 -12.43 7.32
N TYR A 66 -11.41 -11.30 7.79
CA TYR A 66 -10.38 -11.26 8.83
C TYR A 66 -10.91 -11.07 10.26
N LYS A 67 -12.22 -10.88 10.46
CA LYS A 67 -12.82 -10.73 11.80
C LYS A 67 -12.96 -12.03 12.57
N ASP A 68 -12.98 -13.20 11.90
CA ASP A 68 -13.45 -14.46 12.50
C ASP A 68 -12.34 -15.44 12.93
N ARG A 69 -11.10 -14.95 13.06
CA ARG A 69 -10.01 -15.72 13.67
C ARG A 69 -9.40 -14.84 14.75
N GLY A 70 -9.48 -15.27 16.01
CA GLY A 70 -9.07 -14.54 17.24
C GLY A 70 -7.59 -14.12 17.34
N THR A 71 -6.94 -13.86 16.23
CA THR A 71 -5.62 -13.24 16.10
C THR A 71 -5.79 -11.76 15.75
N PRO A 72 -5.07 -10.82 16.39
CA PRO A 72 -5.23 -9.40 16.11
C PRO A 72 -4.96 -9.12 14.64
N THR A 73 -5.94 -8.50 13.96
CA THR A 73 -5.84 -7.95 12.60
C THR A 73 -4.60 -7.08 12.39
N LEU A 74 -4.06 -6.50 13.46
CA LEU A 74 -2.82 -5.71 13.46
C LEU A 74 -1.55 -6.52 13.13
N GLY A 75 -1.50 -7.83 13.40
CA GLY A 75 -0.29 -8.63 13.16
C GLY A 75 -0.03 -8.95 11.68
N LYS A 76 -1.06 -8.85 10.84
CA LYS A 76 -0.98 -9.16 9.40
C LYS A 76 -1.11 -7.93 8.49
N ALA A 77 -1.30 -6.74 9.05
CA ALA A 77 -1.45 -5.47 8.32
C ALA A 77 -2.33 -5.62 7.07
N CYS A 78 -3.40 -6.42 7.17
CA CYS A 78 -4.24 -6.75 6.03
C CYS A 78 -5.36 -5.73 5.96
N ARG A 79 -5.37 -4.95 4.86
CA ARG A 79 -6.43 -4.01 4.42
C ARG A 79 -7.27 -3.45 5.57
N SER A 80 -6.59 -2.80 6.51
CA SER A 80 -7.23 -1.97 7.52
C SER A 80 -7.27 -0.54 6.98
N PRO A 81 -8.32 0.25 7.29
CA PRO A 81 -8.45 1.61 6.78
C PRO A 81 -7.21 2.43 7.08
N ALA A 82 -6.89 3.29 6.12
CA ALA A 82 -5.64 3.98 5.79
C ALA A 82 -4.97 4.87 6.87
N THR A 83 -5.18 4.62 8.16
CA THR A 83 -4.66 5.52 9.22
C THR A 83 -4.17 4.80 10.48
N ILE A 84 -4.28 3.48 10.57
CA ILE A 84 -3.84 2.74 11.77
C ILE A 84 -2.56 1.96 11.43
N PRO A 85 -1.37 2.43 11.85
CA PRO A 85 -0.16 1.63 11.72
C PRO A 85 -0.35 0.32 12.52
N PRO A 86 0.13 -0.83 12.01
CA PRO A 86 0.25 -2.01 12.85
C PRO A 86 1.10 -1.62 14.06
N ARG A 87 0.55 -1.82 15.27
CA ARG A 87 1.21 -1.46 16.54
C ARG A 87 2.66 -1.94 16.46
N SER A 88 3.61 -1.02 16.58
CA SER A 88 5.03 -1.40 16.62
C SER A 88 5.23 -2.47 17.69
N PRO A 89 6.02 -3.53 17.44
CA PRO A 89 6.35 -4.49 18.49
C PRO A 89 7.33 -3.81 19.46
N ARG A 90 6.80 -3.05 20.39
CA ARG A 90 7.48 -2.73 21.65
C ARG A 90 6.50 -3.09 22.77
N TYR A 91 6.86 -4.18 23.44
CA TYR A 91 6.19 -4.85 24.56
C TYR A 91 4.96 -5.67 24.17
#